data_AF-A0A5J4KG30-F1
#
_entry.id   AF-A0A5J4KG30-F1
#
_cell.length_a   1.000
_cell.length_b   1.000
_cell.length_c   1.000
_cell.angle_alpha   90.00
_cell.angle_beta   90.00
_cell.angle_gamma   90.00
#
_symmetry.space_group_name_H-M   'P 1'
#
loop_
_entity.id
_entity.type
_entity.pdbx_description
1 polymer ?
#
loop_
_entity_poly.entity_id
_entity_poly.type
_entity_poly.pdbx_seq_one_letter_code
_entity_poly.pdbx_strand_id
1 'polypeptide(L)'
;MGEDTESCSRLFLAKTLLSSSCVLFLLAGILAGYLLLAPNKALPVAAKPGKNQQIQHIAQRYLGDLLQQNYSAMWTLLHPDLQRMWPDKSAFSTYLYQRFHALRLKSFKTGQVSDLSFWTNPETMKQYNHVSTMPVSLDVEPADGSATGNSSATTSQIQQLFRNLPFMVQYTKPEAGQGGNGTWRILDGGPADLEAPILPPAIPITKKITVPILMYHYISTVPARDKANPHSYRPGLSVSPTVFSQQLDYFTTLGYHSITFNQLFDALYYDGPLPTRPIIFSFDDGYVDAYTNAYPILKTHGYSGMFYIITGKVGWEGQASWSQLQEMAANGMQMGSHTIDHHPIGDVWQRSPSTARDELERSRQDLEGHLHMVIQQFCYPSGDPLNKNPNLTITQIQIAAVMSLLQITGYVGAVNDPRVDSSSQDSSKPYIMHRIRVIGSETIENFKKEMAAFVS
;
A
#
# COMPACT_ATOMS: atom_id res chain seq x y z
N MET A 1 51.99 42.43 75.50
CA MET A 1 52.18 41.61 76.71
C MET A 1 51.01 40.65 76.71
N GLY A 2 51.05 39.49 76.06
CA GLY A 2 52.05 38.43 76.13
C GLY A 2 51.52 37.40 77.12
N GLU A 3 50.85 36.35 76.63
CA GLU A 3 50.80 34.97 77.17
C GLU A 3 49.67 34.12 76.53
N ASP A 4 50.12 33.04 75.89
CA ASP A 4 49.59 31.66 75.91
C ASP A 4 48.14 31.34 75.54
N THR A 5 47.90 31.20 74.23
CA THR A 5 46.81 30.40 73.66
C THR A 5 47.31 29.00 73.28
N GLU A 6 47.64 28.16 74.26
CA GLU A 6 47.96 26.74 74.00
C GLU A 6 47.18 25.72 74.88
N SER A 7 46.13 26.15 75.59
CA SER A 7 45.33 25.25 76.44
C SER A 7 43.90 24.92 75.93
N CYS A 8 43.50 25.37 74.74
CA CYS A 8 42.11 25.16 74.26
C CYS A 8 41.95 24.10 73.15
N SER A 9 43.05 23.53 72.62
CA SER A 9 42.99 22.60 71.48
C SER A 9 43.10 21.12 71.86
N ARG A 10 43.32 20.78 73.14
CA ARG A 10 43.48 19.38 73.59
C ARG A 10 42.26 18.75 74.27
N LEU A 11 41.22 19.52 74.62
CA LEU A 11 40.00 18.97 75.21
C LEU A 11 38.89 18.65 74.19
N PHE A 12 38.97 19.17 72.97
CA PHE A 12 37.98 18.89 71.91
C PHE A 12 38.29 17.62 71.09
N LEU A 13 39.54 17.12 71.09
CA LEU A 13 39.89 15.87 70.40
C LEU A 13 39.56 14.60 71.21
N ALA A 14 39.40 14.69 72.54
CA ALA A 14 39.17 13.51 73.38
C ALA A 14 37.70 13.07 73.44
N LYS A 15 36.73 13.91 73.05
CA LYS A 15 35.29 13.55 73.01
C LYS A 15 34.80 13.10 71.64
N THR A 16 35.55 13.35 70.56
CA THR A 16 35.21 12.87 69.21
C THR A 16 35.79 11.48 68.90
N LEU A 17 36.75 10.99 69.70
CA LEU A 17 37.37 9.68 69.49
C LEU A 17 36.70 8.51 70.24
N LEU A 18 35.76 8.76 71.16
CA LEU A 18 34.99 7.70 71.83
C LEU A 18 33.60 7.42 71.23
N SER A 19 33.06 8.28 70.36
CA SER A 19 31.81 8.00 69.65
C SER A 19 32.00 7.28 68.31
N SER A 20 33.23 7.27 67.76
CA SER A 20 33.53 6.58 66.49
C SER A 20 33.87 5.10 66.66
N SER A 21 34.29 4.63 67.84
CA SER A 21 34.67 3.22 68.03
C SER A 21 33.50 2.29 68.39
N CYS A 22 32.36 2.79 68.87
CA CYS A 22 31.17 1.95 69.11
C CYS A 22 30.28 1.76 67.86
N VAL A 23 30.38 2.63 66.86
CA VAL A 23 29.60 2.49 65.61
C VAL A 23 30.28 1.53 64.64
N LEU A 24 31.61 1.37 64.71
CA LEU A 24 32.36 0.46 63.86
C LEU A 24 32.26 -1.02 64.28
N PHE A 25 31.97 -1.34 65.54
CA PHE A 25 31.78 -2.73 65.98
C PHE A 25 30.36 -3.27 65.77
N LEU A 26 29.33 -2.40 65.71
CA LEU A 26 27.96 -2.80 65.38
C LEU A 26 27.74 -2.97 63.86
N LEU A 27 28.53 -2.31 63.02
CA LEU A 27 28.48 -2.47 61.56
C LEU A 27 29.31 -3.67 61.05
N ALA A 28 30.38 -4.06 61.75
CA ALA A 28 31.16 -5.25 61.39
C ALA A 28 30.43 -6.58 61.70
N GLY A 29 29.59 -6.61 62.75
CA GLY A 29 28.77 -7.78 63.10
C GLY A 29 27.59 -8.03 62.14
N ILE A 30 27.08 -6.98 61.48
CA ILE A 30 25.98 -7.09 60.52
C ILE A 30 26.50 -7.39 59.11
N LEU A 31 27.73 -6.96 58.76
CA LEU A 31 28.36 -7.30 57.48
C LEU A 31 28.95 -8.72 57.43
N ALA A 32 29.38 -9.30 58.56
CA ALA A 32 29.94 -10.65 58.59
C ALA A 32 28.88 -11.77 58.57
N GLY A 33 27.62 -11.47 58.90
CA GLY A 33 26.50 -12.44 58.88
C GLY A 33 25.86 -12.66 57.50
N TYR A 34 26.17 -11.82 56.51
CA TYR A 34 25.65 -11.94 55.13
C TYR A 34 26.70 -12.42 54.12
N LEU A 35 27.92 -12.71 54.57
CA LEU A 35 29.00 -13.21 53.74
C LEU A 35 29.32 -14.68 54.04
N LEU A 36 28.30 -15.54 54.10
CA LEU A 36 28.48 -16.99 53.95
C LEU A 36 27.13 -17.60 53.50
N LEU A 37 27.14 -18.11 52.27
CA LEU A 37 26.13 -18.98 51.64
C LEU A 37 24.84 -18.32 51.12
N ALA A 38 25.00 -17.51 50.07
CA ALA A 38 24.12 -17.66 48.91
C ALA A 38 25.01 -17.81 47.67
N PRO A 39 24.85 -18.87 46.86
CA PRO A 39 25.59 -18.96 45.61
C PRO A 39 25.23 -17.72 44.77
N ASN A 40 26.22 -17.15 44.09
CA ASN A 40 26.02 -16.17 43.03
C ASN A 40 25.00 -16.74 42.02
N LYS A 41 23.71 -16.53 42.27
CA LYS A 41 22.70 -16.64 41.22
C LYS A 41 22.98 -15.47 40.33
N ALA A 42 23.69 -15.73 39.24
CA ALA A 42 23.70 -14.85 38.08
C ALA A 42 22.27 -14.33 37.92
N LEU A 43 22.10 -13.01 37.92
CA LEU A 43 20.81 -12.40 37.53
C LEU A 43 20.37 -13.14 36.28
N PRO A 44 19.14 -13.69 36.24
CA PRO A 44 18.71 -14.46 35.10
C PRO A 44 18.92 -13.58 33.87
N VAL A 45 19.83 -14.00 32.98
CA VAL A 45 19.99 -13.38 31.67
C VAL A 45 18.59 -13.35 31.10
N ALA A 46 18.02 -12.15 30.93
CA ALA A 46 16.65 -12.01 30.47
C ALA A 46 16.47 -12.94 29.26
N ALA A 47 15.54 -13.88 29.36
CA ALA A 47 15.31 -14.84 28.30
C ALA A 47 15.13 -14.06 27.00
N LYS A 48 15.81 -14.47 25.92
CA LYS A 48 15.68 -13.79 24.63
C LYS A 48 14.18 -13.69 24.32
N PRO A 49 13.66 -12.50 23.98
CA PRO A 49 12.24 -12.33 23.72
C PRO A 49 11.80 -13.32 22.65
N GLY A 50 10.62 -13.92 22.84
CA GLY A 50 10.05 -14.85 21.86
C GLY A 50 9.82 -14.17 20.52
N LYS A 51 9.69 -14.94 19.43
CA LYS A 51 9.47 -14.43 18.06
C LYS A 51 8.42 -13.31 18.00
N ASN A 52 7.22 -13.55 18.54
CA ASN A 52 6.13 -12.56 18.51
C ASN A 52 6.47 -11.28 19.29
N GLN A 53 7.22 -11.37 20.40
CA GLN A 53 7.68 -10.20 21.14
C GLN A 53 8.71 -9.39 20.34
N GLN A 54 9.60 -10.06 19.61
CA GLN A 54 10.56 -9.38 18.73
C GLN A 54 9.86 -8.66 17.58
N ILE A 55 8.86 -9.29 16.98
CA ILE A 55 8.05 -8.73 15.89
C ILE A 55 7.23 -7.53 16.38
N GLN A 56 6.61 -7.64 17.56
CA GLN A 56 5.94 -6.50 18.20
C GLN A 56 6.93 -5.37 18.48
N HIS A 57 8.14 -5.68 18.96
CA HIS A 57 9.15 -4.66 19.23
C HIS A 57 9.58 -3.87 17.99
N ILE A 58 9.83 -4.53 16.84
CA ILE A 58 10.17 -3.82 15.60
C ILE A 58 8.99 -2.98 15.08
N ALA A 59 7.75 -3.47 15.19
CA ALA A 59 6.56 -2.71 14.83
C ALA A 59 6.41 -1.45 15.69
N GLN A 60 6.54 -1.59 17.02
CA GLN A 60 6.49 -0.46 17.96
C GLN A 60 7.58 0.57 17.66
N ARG A 61 8.79 0.13 17.30
CA ARG A 61 9.88 1.02 16.89
C ARG A 61 9.54 1.78 15.61
N TYR A 62 9.16 1.07 14.55
CA TYR A 62 8.88 1.68 13.25
C TYR A 62 7.71 2.66 13.29
N LEU A 63 6.60 2.27 13.92
CA LEU A 63 5.41 3.11 14.07
C LEU A 63 5.64 4.24 15.06
N GLY A 64 6.47 4.03 16.09
CA GLY A 64 6.92 5.08 16.99
C GLY A 64 7.75 6.14 16.27
N ASP A 65 8.67 5.72 15.38
CA ASP A 65 9.42 6.62 14.51
C ASP A 65 8.50 7.36 13.53
N LEU A 66 7.45 6.71 12.99
CA LEU A 66 6.42 7.37 12.17
C LEU A 66 5.70 8.48 12.93
N LEU A 67 5.22 8.23 14.16
CA LEU A 67 4.57 9.24 15.00
C LEU A 67 5.48 10.44 15.30
N GLN A 68 6.77 10.18 15.46
CA GLN A 68 7.79 11.21 15.71
C GLN A 68 8.35 11.83 14.42
N GLN A 69 7.84 11.41 13.25
CA GLN A 69 8.31 11.82 11.93
C GLN A 69 9.82 11.57 11.70
N ASN A 70 10.36 10.55 12.35
CA ASN A 70 11.76 10.12 12.22
C ASN A 70 11.94 9.16 11.03
N TYR A 71 11.59 9.64 9.83
CA TYR A 71 11.56 8.82 8.61
C TYR A 71 12.92 8.23 8.23
N SER A 72 14.01 8.94 8.56
CA SER A 72 15.36 8.42 8.36
C SER A 72 15.68 7.18 9.20
N ALA A 73 15.11 7.04 10.40
CA ALA A 73 15.25 5.83 11.20
C ALA A 73 14.39 4.69 10.66
N MET A 74 13.15 4.99 10.24
CA MET A 74 12.25 4.04 9.60
C MET A 74 12.92 3.34 8.40
N TRP A 75 13.59 4.11 7.54
CA TRP A 75 14.36 3.59 6.41
C TRP A 75 15.28 2.43 6.78
N THR A 76 16.00 2.55 7.91
CA THR A 76 17.01 1.56 8.33
C THR A 76 16.42 0.23 8.79
N LEU A 77 15.10 0.19 9.03
CA LEU A 77 14.36 -1.00 9.45
C LEU A 77 13.77 -1.77 8.26
N LEU A 78 13.65 -1.12 7.09
CA LEU A 78 13.18 -1.75 5.88
C LEU A 78 14.09 -2.91 5.45
N HIS A 79 13.49 -3.88 4.79
CA HIS A 79 14.23 -4.91 4.07
C HIS A 79 15.11 -4.27 2.99
N PRO A 80 16.34 -4.76 2.75
CA PRO A 80 17.24 -4.16 1.75
C PRO A 80 16.63 -4.06 0.35
N ASP A 81 15.76 -4.99 -0.02
CA ASP A 81 15.05 -4.93 -1.31
C ASP A 81 14.12 -3.73 -1.41
N LEU A 82 13.40 -3.41 -0.34
CA LEU A 82 12.54 -2.22 -0.25
C LEU A 82 13.37 -0.95 -0.24
N GLN A 83 14.53 -0.95 0.42
CA GLN A 83 15.47 0.18 0.35
C GLN A 83 15.95 0.42 -1.09
N ARG A 84 16.17 -0.62 -1.88
CA ARG A 84 16.60 -0.47 -3.28
C ARG A 84 15.52 0.09 -4.22
N MET A 85 14.27 0.16 -3.77
CA MET A 85 13.19 0.80 -4.55
C MET A 85 13.34 2.32 -4.59
N TRP A 86 14.09 2.93 -3.67
CA TRP A 86 14.24 4.37 -3.62
C TRP A 86 15.65 4.79 -4.06
N PRO A 87 15.79 6.01 -4.61
CA PRO A 87 17.10 6.56 -4.93
C PRO A 87 18.03 6.58 -3.72
N ASP A 88 17.52 7.03 -2.57
CA ASP A 88 18.22 7.07 -1.29
C ASP A 88 17.24 7.24 -0.11
N LYS A 89 17.79 7.26 1.11
CA LYS A 89 17.07 7.50 2.36
C LYS A 89 16.39 8.88 2.42
N SER A 90 16.96 9.89 1.77
CA SER A 90 16.40 11.24 1.75
C SER A 90 15.11 11.27 0.95
N ALA A 91 15.09 10.64 -0.23
CA ALA A 91 13.90 10.51 -1.07
C ALA A 91 12.74 9.84 -0.31
N PHE A 92 13.02 8.76 0.43
CA PHE A 92 12.04 8.12 1.31
C PHE A 92 11.51 9.04 2.41
N SER A 93 12.41 9.78 3.06
CA SER A 93 12.03 10.72 4.13
C SER A 93 11.17 11.86 3.59
N THR A 94 11.51 12.38 2.40
CA THR A 94 10.74 13.41 1.70
C THR A 94 9.36 12.91 1.32
N TYR A 95 9.26 11.70 0.75
CA TYR A 95 7.97 11.09 0.41
C TYR A 95 7.05 10.96 1.63
N LEU A 96 7.54 10.36 2.73
CA LEU A 96 6.72 10.20 3.94
C LEU A 96 6.33 11.55 4.54
N TYR A 97 7.22 12.54 4.50
CA TYR A 97 6.88 13.90 4.89
C TYR A 97 5.73 14.44 4.03
N GLN A 98 5.84 14.36 2.69
CA GLN A 98 4.78 14.84 1.80
C GLN A 98 3.44 14.13 2.06
N ARG A 99 3.47 12.82 2.34
CA ARG A 99 2.28 12.02 2.62
C ARG A 99 1.60 12.37 3.95
N PHE A 100 2.36 12.73 4.98
CA PHE A 100 1.84 12.89 6.34
C PHE A 100 1.87 14.32 6.92
N HIS A 101 2.55 15.29 6.31
CA HIS A 101 2.72 16.62 6.89
C HIS A 101 1.40 17.39 7.13
N ALA A 102 0.35 17.10 6.33
CA ALA A 102 -0.99 17.67 6.50
C ALA A 102 -1.81 16.97 7.59
N LEU A 103 -1.29 15.89 8.17
CA LEU A 103 -1.95 15.09 9.20
C LEU A 103 -1.23 15.21 10.53
N ARG A 104 -2.00 15.19 11.61
CA ARG A 104 -1.49 14.96 12.95
C ARG A 104 -1.65 13.48 13.30
N LEU A 105 -0.51 12.80 13.47
CA LEU A 105 -0.46 11.39 13.84
C LEU A 105 -0.58 11.28 15.37
N LYS A 106 -1.61 10.60 15.86
CA LYS A 106 -2.00 10.62 17.29
C LYS A 106 -1.49 9.40 18.03
N SER A 107 -1.78 8.22 17.49
CA SER A 107 -1.45 6.94 18.09
C SER A 107 -1.50 5.84 17.04
N PHE A 108 -1.06 4.65 17.39
CA PHE A 108 -1.27 3.45 16.58
C PHE A 108 -1.70 2.28 17.46
N LYS A 109 -2.29 1.25 16.84
CA LYS A 109 -2.64 -0.02 17.47
C LYS A 109 -2.06 -1.16 16.63
N THR A 110 -1.49 -2.16 17.31
CA THR A 110 -1.01 -3.40 16.68
C THR A 110 -1.93 -4.55 17.07
N GLY A 111 -2.17 -5.46 16.11
CA GLY A 111 -2.93 -6.68 16.33
C GLY A 111 -2.08 -7.88 16.70
N GLN A 112 -2.66 -9.07 16.52
CA GLN A 112 -1.98 -10.33 16.75
C GLN A 112 -1.07 -10.67 15.58
N VAL A 113 0.08 -11.27 15.89
CA VAL A 113 1.03 -11.78 14.90
C VAL A 113 0.51 -13.11 14.35
N SER A 114 0.48 -13.24 13.03
CA SER A 114 0.27 -14.49 12.31
C SER A 114 1.41 -14.75 11.33
N ASP A 115 1.52 -15.99 10.88
CA ASP A 115 2.55 -16.42 9.94
C ASP A 115 1.96 -16.75 8.58
N LEU A 116 2.66 -16.32 7.54
CA LEU A 116 2.39 -16.62 6.15
C LEU A 116 3.51 -17.53 5.63
N SER A 117 3.14 -18.58 4.89
CA SER A 117 4.12 -19.42 4.21
C SER A 117 4.93 -18.60 3.20
N PHE A 118 4.25 -17.71 2.48
CA PHE A 118 4.83 -16.69 1.62
C PHE A 118 3.94 -15.45 1.52
N TRP A 119 4.51 -14.36 1.03
CA TRP A 119 3.81 -13.15 0.59
C TRP A 119 4.45 -12.64 -0.69
N THR A 120 3.62 -12.13 -1.61
CA THR A 120 4.07 -11.49 -2.85
C THR A 120 3.90 -9.99 -2.72
N ASN A 121 5.00 -9.26 -2.82
CA ASN A 121 4.98 -7.80 -2.82
C ASN A 121 4.35 -7.32 -4.16
N PRO A 122 3.18 -6.64 -4.16
CA PRO A 122 2.49 -6.26 -5.40
C PRO A 122 3.25 -5.22 -6.23
N GLU A 123 4.14 -4.43 -5.62
CA GLU A 123 4.93 -3.39 -6.29
C GLU A 123 6.08 -3.95 -7.14
N THR A 124 6.57 -5.13 -6.79
CA THR A 124 7.74 -5.76 -7.43
C THR A 124 7.48 -7.18 -7.91
N MET A 125 6.33 -7.76 -7.56
CA MET A 125 5.98 -9.17 -7.69
C MET A 125 6.99 -10.15 -7.09
N LYS A 126 7.89 -9.66 -6.23
CA LYS A 126 8.86 -10.51 -5.53
C LYS A 126 8.14 -11.28 -4.42
N GLN A 127 8.34 -12.59 -4.41
CA GLN A 127 7.86 -13.46 -3.35
C GLN A 127 8.87 -13.54 -2.20
N TYR A 128 8.38 -13.38 -0.98
CA TYR A 128 9.11 -13.56 0.27
C TYR A 128 8.51 -14.75 1.03
N ASN A 129 9.35 -15.69 1.44
CA ASN A 129 8.91 -16.86 2.21
C ASN A 129 9.05 -16.61 3.72
N HIS A 130 8.28 -17.34 4.53
CA HIS A 130 8.32 -17.28 6.00
C HIS A 130 8.13 -15.86 6.56
N VAL A 131 7.07 -15.20 6.07
CA VAL A 131 6.71 -13.84 6.46
C VAL A 131 5.83 -13.90 7.70
N SER A 132 6.03 -12.98 8.64
CA SER A 132 5.08 -12.76 9.73
C SER A 132 4.34 -11.46 9.47
N THR A 133 3.03 -11.44 9.72
CA THR A 133 2.17 -10.28 9.52
C THR A 133 1.38 -9.96 10.78
N MET A 134 0.99 -8.70 10.95
CA MET A 134 -0.01 -8.28 11.93
C MET A 134 -0.80 -7.10 11.36
N PRO A 135 -2.08 -6.93 11.72
CA PRO A 135 -2.80 -5.72 11.36
C PRO A 135 -2.33 -4.54 12.22
N VAL A 136 -2.15 -3.39 11.59
CA VAL A 136 -1.80 -2.12 12.22
C VAL A 136 -2.86 -1.08 11.88
N SER A 137 -3.25 -0.30 12.89
CA SER A 137 -4.11 0.85 12.69
C SER A 137 -3.39 2.13 13.10
N LEU A 138 -3.48 3.18 12.28
CA LEU A 138 -3.01 4.53 12.61
C LEU A 138 -4.20 5.42 12.95
N ASP A 139 -4.07 6.18 14.03
CA ASP A 139 -5.02 7.21 14.40
C ASP A 139 -4.50 8.57 13.96
N VAL A 140 -5.25 9.23 13.07
CA VAL A 140 -4.86 10.49 12.44
C VAL A 140 -6.01 11.50 12.52
N GLU A 141 -5.65 12.77 12.53
CA GLU A 141 -6.58 13.89 12.36
C GLU A 141 -5.98 14.94 11.41
N PRO A 142 -6.78 15.69 10.65
CA PRO A 142 -6.30 16.85 9.89
C PRO A 142 -5.54 17.85 10.79
N ALA A 143 -4.38 18.33 10.36
CA ALA A 143 -3.56 19.24 11.17
C ALA A 143 -4.18 20.64 11.36
N ASP A 144 -4.94 21.13 10.38
CA ASP A 144 -5.51 22.49 10.32
C ASP A 144 -7.04 22.51 10.13
N GLY A 145 -7.69 21.35 10.19
CA GLY A 145 -9.11 21.19 9.88
C GLY A 145 -9.44 20.99 8.40
N SER A 146 -8.46 21.05 7.49
CA SER A 146 -8.63 20.80 6.04
C SER A 146 -7.42 20.07 5.43
N ALA A 147 -7.27 18.78 5.71
CA ALA A 147 -6.04 18.06 5.33
C ALA A 147 -6.07 17.36 3.96
N THR A 148 -7.20 17.34 3.24
CA THR A 148 -7.35 16.42 2.11
C THR A 148 -8.04 17.09 0.92
N GLY A 149 -7.68 16.66 -0.29
CA GLY A 149 -8.32 17.09 -1.54
C GLY A 149 -9.80 16.76 -1.55
N ASN A 150 -10.22 15.81 -0.72
CA ASN A 150 -11.59 15.52 -0.40
C ASN A 150 -12.08 16.47 0.71
N SER A 151 -12.49 17.68 0.32
CA SER A 151 -13.03 18.72 1.23
C SER A 151 -14.28 18.28 2.03
N SER A 152 -14.81 17.08 1.77
CA SER A 152 -15.95 16.49 2.45
C SER A 152 -15.62 15.30 3.36
N ALA A 153 -14.39 14.77 3.33
CA ALA A 153 -14.01 13.62 4.14
C ALA A 153 -13.91 14.00 5.63
N THR A 154 -14.75 13.37 6.44
CA THR A 154 -14.71 13.48 7.90
C THR A 154 -13.45 12.82 8.48
N THR A 155 -13.01 13.25 9.65
CA THR A 155 -11.91 12.60 10.39
C THR A 155 -12.14 11.09 10.53
N SER A 156 -13.38 10.66 10.76
CA SER A 156 -13.72 9.23 10.85
C SER A 156 -13.48 8.48 9.55
N GLN A 157 -13.78 9.08 8.39
CA GLN A 157 -13.53 8.47 7.09
C GLN A 157 -12.02 8.35 6.82
N ILE A 158 -11.24 9.38 7.15
CA ILE A 158 -9.77 9.34 7.02
C ILE A 158 -9.19 8.26 7.93
N GLN A 159 -9.62 8.19 9.19
CA GLN A 159 -9.16 7.17 10.13
C GLN A 159 -9.48 5.75 9.66
N GLN A 160 -10.63 5.56 8.99
CA GLN A 160 -11.04 4.26 8.47
C GLN A 160 -10.07 3.73 7.40
N LEU A 161 -9.47 4.60 6.59
CA LEU A 161 -8.47 4.22 5.60
C LEU A 161 -7.25 3.55 6.24
N PHE A 162 -6.87 4.01 7.44
CA PHE A 162 -5.70 3.48 8.15
C PHE A 162 -6.08 2.46 9.23
N ARG A 163 -7.18 1.71 9.06
CA ARG A 163 -7.56 0.61 9.96
C ARG A 163 -7.09 -0.73 9.41
N ASN A 164 -6.50 -1.54 10.29
CA ASN A 164 -6.11 -2.93 10.05
C ASN A 164 -5.27 -3.16 8.78
N LEU A 165 -4.42 -2.21 8.43
CA LEU A 165 -3.48 -2.36 7.31
C LEU A 165 -2.44 -3.43 7.66
N PRO A 166 -2.00 -4.25 6.70
CA PRO A 166 -0.96 -5.24 6.93
C PRO A 166 0.33 -4.60 7.42
N PHE A 167 1.04 -5.24 8.33
CA PHE A 167 2.42 -4.89 8.66
C PHE A 167 3.22 -6.17 8.64
N MET A 168 4.14 -6.27 7.68
CA MET A 168 4.82 -7.52 7.37
C MET A 168 6.30 -7.43 7.64
N VAL A 169 6.85 -8.50 8.21
CA VAL A 169 8.26 -8.62 8.52
C VAL A 169 8.82 -9.98 8.13
N GLN A 170 10.10 -10.00 7.79
CA GLN A 170 10.86 -11.22 7.56
C GLN A 170 12.13 -11.23 8.41
N TYR A 171 12.47 -12.41 8.93
CA TYR A 171 13.74 -12.62 9.60
C TYR A 171 14.87 -12.80 8.58
N THR A 172 15.81 -11.87 8.56
CA THR A 172 16.99 -11.93 7.70
C THR A 172 18.19 -12.45 8.47
N LYS A 173 18.87 -13.46 7.92
CA LYS A 173 20.14 -13.94 8.47
C LYS A 173 21.26 -12.96 8.11
N PRO A 174 22.33 -12.86 8.92
CA PRO A 174 23.52 -12.14 8.52
C PRO A 174 24.08 -12.73 7.21
N GLU A 175 24.73 -11.89 6.41
CA GLU A 175 25.48 -12.38 5.24
C GLU A 175 26.53 -13.41 5.67
N ALA A 176 26.77 -14.40 4.83
CA ALA A 176 27.74 -15.46 5.11
C ALA A 176 29.12 -14.84 5.37
N GLY A 177 29.68 -15.06 6.57
CA GLY A 177 30.97 -14.49 6.98
C GLY A 177 30.89 -13.26 7.89
N GLN A 178 29.72 -12.63 8.04
CA GLN A 178 29.49 -11.62 9.08
C GLN A 178 28.93 -12.30 10.34
N GLY A 179 29.76 -12.40 11.39
CA GLY A 179 29.28 -12.89 12.69
C GLY A 179 28.15 -11.99 13.22
N GLY A 180 27.07 -12.58 13.75
CA GLY A 180 25.95 -11.83 14.31
C GLY A 180 24.67 -12.66 14.48
N ASN A 181 23.68 -12.09 15.18
CA ASN A 181 22.32 -12.62 15.19
C ASN A 181 21.56 -12.01 14.01
N GLY A 182 20.72 -12.79 13.33
CA GLY A 182 19.83 -12.25 12.29
C GLY A 182 18.82 -11.25 12.85
N THR A 183 18.23 -10.44 11.97
CA THR A 183 17.37 -9.32 12.32
C THR A 183 16.06 -9.38 11.58
N TRP A 184 14.97 -8.98 12.26
CA TRP A 184 13.69 -8.74 11.61
C TRP A 184 13.79 -7.48 10.75
N ARG A 185 13.23 -7.55 9.54
CA ARG A 185 13.18 -6.46 8.56
C ARG A 185 11.76 -6.28 8.06
N ILE A 186 11.40 -5.04 7.76
CA ILE A 186 10.06 -4.67 7.34
C ILE A 186 9.92 -4.88 5.84
N LEU A 187 8.89 -5.63 5.45
CA LEU A 187 8.46 -5.90 4.08
C LEU A 187 7.21 -5.13 3.68
N ASP A 188 6.40 -4.74 4.67
CA ASP A 188 5.23 -3.88 4.50
C ASP A 188 5.12 -2.99 5.75
N GLY A 189 5.17 -1.68 5.53
CA GLY A 189 5.17 -0.67 6.58
C GLY A 189 3.79 -0.34 7.16
N GLY A 190 2.73 -1.04 6.75
CA GLY A 190 1.35 -0.70 7.04
C GLY A 190 1.02 0.70 6.59
N PRO A 191 0.59 1.63 7.46
CA PRO A 191 0.23 2.98 7.05
C PRO A 191 1.28 3.73 6.21
N ALA A 192 2.57 3.41 6.36
CA ALA A 192 3.67 4.04 5.64
C ALA A 192 4.14 3.26 4.39
N ASP A 193 3.44 2.17 4.04
CA ASP A 193 3.74 1.35 2.87
C ASP A 193 3.22 1.97 1.57
N LEU A 194 3.80 1.61 0.41
CA LEU A 194 3.34 2.12 -0.89
C LEU A 194 1.94 1.60 -1.24
N GLU A 195 1.52 0.46 -0.70
CA GLU A 195 0.17 -0.06 -0.89
C GLU A 195 -0.85 0.45 0.14
N ALA A 196 -0.42 1.22 1.15
CA ALA A 196 -1.38 1.86 2.03
C ALA A 196 -2.25 2.86 1.26
N PRO A 197 -3.49 3.12 1.70
CA PRO A 197 -4.41 3.98 0.97
C PRO A 197 -3.86 5.37 0.70
N ILE A 198 -4.20 5.89 -0.47
CA ILE A 198 -3.85 7.24 -0.91
C ILE A 198 -4.81 8.23 -0.28
N LEU A 199 -4.27 9.34 0.22
CA LEU A 199 -5.05 10.46 0.75
C LEU A 199 -4.75 11.73 -0.05
N PRO A 200 -5.45 11.98 -1.17
CA PRO A 200 -5.11 13.06 -2.08
C PRO A 200 -4.85 14.38 -1.35
N PRO A 201 -3.76 15.10 -1.68
CA PRO A 201 -3.47 16.37 -1.03
C PRO A 201 -4.58 17.39 -1.27
N ALA A 202 -4.83 18.28 -0.31
CA ALA A 202 -5.82 19.37 -0.42
C ALA A 202 -5.62 20.20 -1.68
N ILE A 203 -4.36 20.48 -2.01
CA ILE A 203 -3.94 21.19 -3.20
C ILE A 203 -2.92 20.29 -3.90
N PRO A 204 -3.33 19.51 -4.91
CA PRO A 204 -2.40 18.68 -5.67
C PRO A 204 -1.47 19.56 -6.48
N ILE A 205 -0.17 19.23 -6.46
CA ILE A 205 0.78 19.76 -7.43
C ILE A 205 0.40 19.27 -8.83
N THR A 206 0.51 20.12 -9.84
CA THR A 206 0.34 19.69 -11.24
C THR A 206 1.60 18.97 -11.69
N LYS A 207 1.51 17.66 -11.89
CA LYS A 207 2.61 16.80 -12.30
C LYS A 207 2.10 15.86 -13.39
N LYS A 208 2.94 15.67 -14.42
CA LYS A 208 2.71 14.70 -15.48
C LYS A 208 3.77 13.63 -15.45
N ILE A 209 3.36 12.38 -15.56
CA ILE A 209 4.25 11.21 -15.61
C ILE A 209 3.85 10.34 -16.80
N THR A 210 4.84 9.77 -17.47
CA THR A 210 4.61 8.82 -18.56
C THR A 210 4.51 7.40 -17.98
N VAL A 211 3.28 6.87 -17.91
CA VAL A 211 2.97 5.48 -17.56
C VAL A 211 1.91 4.97 -18.53
N PRO A 212 2.26 4.04 -19.44
CA PRO A 212 1.27 3.32 -20.25
C PRO A 212 0.34 2.50 -19.36
N ILE A 213 -0.97 2.65 -19.55
CA ILE A 213 -2.00 1.84 -18.89
C ILE A 213 -2.73 1.06 -19.97
N LEU A 214 -2.44 -0.23 -20.12
CA LEU A 214 -3.05 -1.07 -21.15
C LEU A 214 -4.42 -1.55 -20.70
N MET A 215 -5.40 -1.47 -21.60
CA MET A 215 -6.77 -1.92 -21.37
C MET A 215 -7.05 -3.22 -22.11
N TYR A 216 -7.27 -4.28 -21.33
CA TYR A 216 -7.72 -5.59 -21.77
C TYR A 216 -9.15 -5.86 -21.29
N HIS A 217 -9.82 -6.83 -21.89
CA HIS A 217 -11.12 -7.33 -21.42
C HIS A 217 -11.05 -8.85 -21.32
N TYR A 218 -11.16 -9.56 -22.45
CA TYR A 218 -11.07 -11.02 -22.48
C TYR A 218 -9.65 -11.46 -22.80
N ILE A 219 -9.13 -12.38 -22.00
CA ILE A 219 -7.92 -13.15 -22.34
C ILE A 219 -8.34 -14.56 -22.73
N SER A 220 -8.93 -14.70 -23.91
CA SER A 220 -9.45 -15.96 -24.44
C SER A 220 -9.41 -15.97 -25.97
N THR A 221 -9.48 -17.16 -26.55
CA THR A 221 -9.66 -17.30 -28.00
C THR A 221 -11.01 -16.71 -28.40
N VAL A 222 -11.03 -15.92 -29.48
CA VAL A 222 -12.27 -15.37 -30.03
C VAL A 222 -13.24 -16.52 -30.34
N PRO A 223 -14.45 -16.54 -29.77
CA PRO A 223 -15.43 -17.56 -30.07
C PRO A 223 -15.76 -17.59 -31.57
N ALA A 224 -16.07 -18.77 -32.11
CA ALA A 224 -16.56 -18.88 -33.48
C ALA A 224 -17.85 -18.05 -33.62
N ARG A 225 -18.00 -17.37 -34.76
CA ARG A 225 -19.18 -16.53 -35.00
C ARG A 225 -20.44 -17.37 -35.02
N ASP A 226 -21.28 -17.19 -34.00
CA ASP A 226 -22.59 -17.81 -33.94
C ASP A 226 -23.65 -16.87 -34.56
N LYS A 227 -24.47 -17.40 -35.47
CA LYS A 227 -25.58 -16.66 -36.06
C LYS A 227 -26.75 -16.49 -35.09
N ALA A 228 -26.93 -17.43 -34.15
CA ALA A 228 -27.99 -17.38 -33.14
C ALA A 228 -27.66 -16.40 -32.01
N ASN A 229 -26.36 -16.23 -31.71
CA ASN A 229 -25.87 -15.20 -30.79
C ASN A 229 -24.71 -14.39 -31.41
N PRO A 230 -24.99 -13.39 -32.26
CA PRO A 230 -23.95 -12.56 -32.88
C PRO A 230 -23.07 -11.80 -31.88
N HIS A 231 -23.58 -11.51 -30.66
CA HIS A 231 -22.84 -10.82 -29.60
C HIS A 231 -21.75 -11.69 -28.96
N SER A 232 -21.79 -13.02 -29.15
CA SER A 232 -20.71 -13.92 -28.74
C SER A 232 -19.42 -13.71 -29.54
N TYR A 233 -19.51 -13.13 -30.73
CA TYR A 233 -18.35 -12.83 -31.57
C TYR A 233 -17.74 -11.48 -31.18
N ARG A 234 -16.60 -11.53 -30.47
CA ARG A 234 -15.98 -10.37 -29.81
C ARG A 234 -14.49 -10.18 -30.15
N PRO A 235 -14.12 -10.08 -31.45
CA PRO A 235 -12.72 -9.94 -31.88
C PRO A 235 -12.09 -8.61 -31.46
N GLY A 236 -12.88 -7.58 -31.14
CA GLY A 236 -12.34 -6.28 -30.71
C GLY A 236 -11.88 -6.25 -29.25
N LEU A 237 -12.21 -7.28 -28.47
CA LEU A 237 -12.04 -7.29 -27.01
C LEU A 237 -11.30 -8.53 -26.47
N SER A 238 -10.91 -9.48 -27.34
CA SER A 238 -10.38 -10.79 -26.89
C SER A 238 -8.94 -11.04 -27.33
N VAL A 239 -7.97 -10.93 -26.45
CA VAL A 239 -6.58 -11.34 -26.77
C VAL A 239 -6.42 -12.82 -26.43
N SER A 240 -5.92 -13.64 -27.37
CA SER A 240 -5.67 -15.05 -27.05
C SER A 240 -4.57 -15.18 -25.96
N PRO A 241 -4.62 -16.19 -25.08
CA PRO A 241 -3.59 -16.37 -24.05
C PRO A 241 -2.16 -16.43 -24.60
N THR A 242 -1.97 -17.06 -25.76
CA THR A 242 -0.68 -17.12 -26.45
C THR A 242 -0.17 -15.73 -26.86
N VAL A 243 -1.03 -14.92 -27.48
CA VAL A 243 -0.66 -13.55 -27.88
C VAL A 243 -0.43 -12.69 -26.65
N PHE A 244 -1.26 -12.81 -25.61
CA PHE A 244 -1.08 -12.06 -24.36
C PHE A 244 0.29 -12.36 -23.72
N SER A 245 0.70 -13.63 -23.65
CA SER A 245 2.03 -14.00 -23.18
C SER A 245 3.14 -13.37 -24.03
N GLN A 246 3.00 -13.32 -25.36
CA GLN A 246 3.97 -12.69 -26.26
C GLN A 246 4.02 -11.16 -26.07
N GLN A 247 2.89 -10.53 -25.76
CA GLN A 247 2.83 -9.10 -25.43
C GLN A 247 3.59 -8.82 -24.13
N LEU A 248 3.44 -9.66 -23.10
CA LEU A 248 4.22 -9.54 -21.87
C LEU A 248 5.71 -9.81 -22.11
N ASP A 249 6.09 -10.81 -22.91
CA ASP A 249 7.49 -11.07 -23.30
C ASP A 249 8.13 -9.84 -23.96
N TYR A 250 7.37 -9.14 -24.80
CA TYR A 250 7.81 -7.90 -25.44
C TYR A 250 8.11 -6.81 -24.41
N PHE A 251 7.23 -6.59 -23.44
CA PHE A 251 7.46 -5.63 -22.36
C PHE A 251 8.63 -6.02 -21.46
N THR A 252 8.77 -7.32 -21.14
CA THR A 252 9.90 -7.83 -20.37
C THR A 252 11.22 -7.61 -21.10
N THR A 253 11.26 -7.88 -22.41
CA THR A 253 12.45 -7.66 -23.25
C THR A 253 12.84 -6.18 -23.30
N LEU A 254 11.86 -5.28 -23.28
CA LEU A 254 12.09 -3.84 -23.21
C LEU A 254 12.46 -3.35 -21.81
N GLY A 255 12.41 -4.19 -20.78
CA GLY A 255 12.72 -3.82 -19.40
C GLY A 255 11.62 -3.02 -18.71
N TYR A 256 10.35 -3.25 -19.10
CA TYR A 256 9.20 -2.68 -18.39
C TYR A 256 8.95 -3.41 -17.07
N HIS A 257 8.50 -2.65 -16.07
CA HIS A 257 8.11 -3.14 -14.76
C HIS A 257 6.67 -2.75 -14.49
N SER A 258 5.82 -3.72 -14.11
CA SER A 258 4.46 -3.38 -13.66
C SER A 258 4.53 -2.55 -12.39
N ILE A 259 3.63 -1.58 -12.26
CA ILE A 259 3.40 -0.85 -11.01
C ILE A 259 1.94 -0.95 -10.59
N THR A 260 1.66 -0.67 -9.32
CA THR A 260 0.29 -0.51 -8.83
C THR A 260 -0.22 0.91 -9.10
N PHE A 261 -1.54 1.10 -9.01
CA PHE A 261 -2.10 2.45 -9.07
C PHE A 261 -1.69 3.29 -7.86
N ASN A 262 -1.46 2.68 -6.69
CA ASN A 262 -0.97 3.41 -5.53
C ASN A 262 0.43 3.97 -5.80
N GLN A 263 1.34 3.19 -6.39
CA GLN A 263 2.66 3.71 -6.82
C GLN A 263 2.53 4.86 -7.82
N LEU A 264 1.60 4.79 -8.79
CA LEU A 264 1.34 5.87 -9.74
C LEU A 264 0.87 7.14 -9.02
N PHE A 265 -0.10 7.02 -8.10
CA PHE A 265 -0.62 8.17 -7.35
C PHE A 265 0.40 8.74 -6.36
N ASP A 266 1.17 7.89 -5.70
CA ASP A 266 2.29 8.30 -4.85
C ASP A 266 3.34 9.08 -5.65
N ALA A 267 3.66 8.64 -6.87
CA ALA A 267 4.57 9.36 -7.75
C ALA A 267 3.99 10.71 -8.21
N LEU A 268 2.69 10.77 -8.48
CA LEU A 268 1.99 11.99 -8.92
C LEU A 268 1.85 13.03 -7.79
N TYR A 269 1.58 12.59 -6.56
CA TYR A 269 1.24 13.46 -5.44
C TYR A 269 2.36 13.68 -4.42
N TYR A 270 3.23 12.69 -4.21
CA TYR A 270 4.19 12.69 -3.10
C TYR A 270 5.63 12.40 -3.52
N ASP A 271 5.92 12.45 -4.83
CA ASP A 271 7.22 12.08 -5.40
C ASP A 271 7.68 10.66 -5.01
N GLY A 272 6.72 9.73 -4.86
CA GLY A 272 6.99 8.31 -4.64
C GLY A 272 7.83 7.66 -5.75
N PRO A 273 8.51 6.54 -5.45
CA PRO A 273 9.46 5.92 -6.35
C PRO A 273 8.71 5.14 -7.43
N LEU A 274 9.24 5.21 -8.66
CA LEU A 274 8.83 4.34 -9.75
C LEU A 274 10.04 3.56 -10.27
N PRO A 275 9.87 2.29 -10.66
CA PRO A 275 10.89 1.60 -11.43
C PRO A 275 11.08 2.30 -12.78
N THR A 276 12.20 2.03 -13.45
CA THR A 276 12.38 2.43 -14.85
C THR A 276 11.29 1.81 -15.71
N ARG A 277 10.78 2.54 -16.70
CA ARG A 277 9.78 2.03 -17.66
C ARG A 277 8.57 1.38 -16.92
N PRO A 278 7.85 2.16 -16.11
CA PRO A 278 6.65 1.66 -15.44
C PRO A 278 5.53 1.37 -16.46
N ILE A 279 4.71 0.36 -16.20
CA ILE A 279 3.50 0.02 -16.98
C ILE A 279 2.41 -0.49 -16.06
N ILE A 280 1.14 -0.32 -16.45
CA ILE A 280 -0.01 -0.92 -15.78
C ILE A 280 -0.77 -1.77 -16.79
N PHE A 281 -1.08 -3.01 -16.41
CA PHE A 281 -2.00 -3.87 -17.15
C PHE A 281 -3.36 -3.83 -16.46
N SER A 282 -4.40 -3.36 -17.15
CA SER A 282 -5.76 -3.30 -16.62
C SER A 282 -6.71 -4.22 -17.38
N PHE A 283 -7.62 -4.85 -16.64
CA PHE A 283 -8.60 -5.81 -17.15
C PHE A 283 -9.98 -5.40 -16.66
N ASP A 284 -10.88 -5.14 -17.61
CA ASP A 284 -12.25 -4.73 -17.30
C ASP A 284 -13.18 -5.95 -17.13
N ASP A 285 -14.36 -5.72 -16.56
CA ASP A 285 -15.50 -6.63 -16.43
C ASP A 285 -15.42 -7.81 -15.43
N GLY A 286 -14.24 -8.28 -15.03
CA GLY A 286 -14.11 -9.38 -14.05
C GLY A 286 -14.41 -10.78 -14.59
N TYR A 287 -14.24 -10.99 -15.90
CA TYR A 287 -14.43 -12.29 -16.55
C TYR A 287 -13.58 -13.40 -15.93
N VAL A 288 -14.07 -14.64 -16.00
CA VAL A 288 -13.36 -15.82 -15.45
C VAL A 288 -12.02 -16.08 -16.16
N ASP A 289 -11.86 -15.64 -17.41
CA ASP A 289 -10.62 -15.79 -18.16
C ASP A 289 -9.50 -14.86 -17.67
N ALA A 290 -9.84 -13.81 -16.92
CA ALA A 290 -8.89 -13.04 -16.12
C ALA A 290 -8.20 -13.92 -15.07
N TYR A 291 -8.95 -14.82 -14.42
CA TYR A 291 -8.40 -15.76 -13.44
C TYR A 291 -7.72 -16.96 -14.12
N THR A 292 -8.36 -17.60 -15.11
CA THR A 292 -7.85 -18.85 -15.68
C THR A 292 -6.69 -18.65 -16.65
N ASN A 293 -6.58 -17.47 -17.29
CA ASN A 293 -5.55 -17.19 -18.30
C ASN A 293 -4.67 -15.98 -17.94
N ALA A 294 -5.26 -14.80 -17.68
CA ALA A 294 -4.46 -13.59 -17.50
C ALA A 294 -3.58 -13.64 -16.24
N TYR A 295 -4.17 -13.98 -15.10
CA TYR A 295 -3.52 -14.11 -13.79
C TYR A 295 -2.29 -15.03 -13.79
N PRO A 296 -2.36 -16.30 -14.25
CA PRO A 296 -1.18 -17.17 -14.25
C PRO A 296 -0.10 -16.71 -15.23
N ILE A 297 -0.47 -16.09 -16.36
CA ILE A 297 0.49 -15.53 -17.33
C ILE A 297 1.22 -14.33 -16.69
N LEU A 298 0.49 -13.36 -16.12
CA LEU A 298 1.08 -12.22 -15.40
C LEU A 298 2.07 -12.68 -14.31
N LYS A 299 1.68 -13.67 -13.49
CA LYS A 299 2.56 -14.22 -12.45
C LYS A 299 3.84 -14.83 -13.02
N THR A 300 3.75 -15.56 -14.13
CA THR A 300 4.91 -16.19 -14.77
C THR A 300 5.90 -15.13 -15.28
N HIS A 301 5.40 -13.98 -15.71
CA HIS A 301 6.19 -12.84 -16.19
C HIS A 301 6.65 -11.88 -15.09
N GLY A 302 6.28 -12.12 -13.83
CA GLY A 302 6.60 -11.22 -12.72
C GLY A 302 5.88 -9.88 -12.80
N TYR A 303 4.67 -9.85 -13.36
CA TYR A 303 3.84 -8.66 -13.47
C TYR A 303 2.61 -8.71 -12.57
N SER A 304 2.25 -7.56 -12.00
CA SER A 304 0.95 -7.30 -11.39
C SER A 304 -0.04 -6.77 -12.42
N GLY A 305 -1.34 -6.89 -12.15
CA GLY A 305 -2.42 -6.34 -12.96
C GLY A 305 -3.56 -5.77 -12.12
N MET A 306 -4.26 -4.77 -12.65
CA MET A 306 -5.45 -4.16 -12.08
C MET A 306 -6.72 -4.76 -12.70
N PHE A 307 -7.57 -5.36 -11.88
CA PHE A 307 -8.81 -6.00 -12.33
C PHE A 307 -10.03 -5.21 -11.84
N TYR A 308 -10.80 -4.64 -12.77
CA TYR A 308 -12.02 -3.89 -12.46
C TYR A 308 -13.23 -4.83 -12.46
N ILE A 309 -13.90 -4.92 -11.31
CA ILE A 309 -14.89 -5.97 -11.05
C ILE A 309 -16.31 -5.40 -11.05
N ILE A 310 -17.21 -6.05 -11.80
CA ILE A 310 -18.64 -5.80 -11.75
C ILE A 310 -19.24 -6.62 -10.59
N THR A 311 -19.47 -6.01 -9.43
CA THR A 311 -19.71 -6.77 -8.19
C THR A 311 -20.99 -7.58 -8.20
N GLY A 312 -22.04 -7.10 -8.87
CA GLY A 312 -23.31 -7.81 -9.03
C GLY A 312 -23.24 -9.07 -9.91
N LYS A 313 -22.14 -9.25 -10.65
CA LYS A 313 -21.95 -10.40 -11.56
C LYS A 313 -20.94 -11.42 -11.06
N VAL A 314 -20.29 -11.20 -9.92
CA VAL A 314 -19.29 -12.13 -9.37
C VAL A 314 -19.92 -13.50 -9.14
N GLY A 315 -19.27 -14.55 -9.66
CA GLY A 315 -19.73 -15.94 -9.59
C GLY A 315 -20.82 -16.32 -10.59
N TRP A 316 -21.26 -15.42 -11.47
CA TRP A 316 -22.11 -15.78 -12.60
C TRP A 316 -21.34 -16.61 -13.64
N GLU A 317 -22.06 -17.29 -14.54
CA GLU A 317 -21.43 -17.99 -15.66
C GLU A 317 -20.54 -17.04 -16.48
N GLY A 318 -19.27 -17.42 -16.66
CA GLY A 318 -18.28 -16.62 -17.35
C GLY A 318 -17.61 -15.52 -16.52
N GLN A 319 -17.95 -15.37 -15.24
CA GLN A 319 -17.39 -14.38 -14.32
C GLN A 319 -16.53 -15.05 -13.24
N ALA A 320 -15.50 -14.34 -12.77
CA ALA A 320 -14.70 -14.84 -11.64
C ALA A 320 -15.57 -14.91 -10.37
N SER A 321 -15.25 -15.85 -9.49
CA SER A 321 -15.86 -15.99 -8.16
C SER A 321 -15.07 -15.22 -7.10
N TRP A 322 -15.69 -14.94 -5.95
CA TRP A 322 -15.02 -14.26 -4.84
C TRP A 322 -13.74 -14.97 -4.37
N SER A 323 -13.73 -16.32 -4.34
CA SER A 323 -12.53 -17.07 -3.97
C SER A 323 -11.39 -16.90 -4.97
N GLN A 324 -11.71 -16.85 -6.27
CA GLN A 324 -10.73 -16.58 -7.33
C GLN A 324 -10.16 -15.17 -7.21
N LEU A 325 -11.00 -14.16 -6.97
CA LEU A 325 -10.56 -12.78 -6.76
C LEU A 325 -9.71 -12.63 -5.50
N GLN A 326 -10.09 -13.27 -4.39
CA GLN A 326 -9.30 -13.32 -3.16
C GLN A 326 -7.93 -13.96 -3.39
N GLU A 327 -7.86 -15.04 -4.16
CA GLU A 327 -6.58 -15.68 -4.51
C GLU A 327 -5.69 -14.74 -5.34
N MET A 328 -6.24 -14.11 -6.36
CA MET A 328 -5.52 -13.15 -7.20
C MET A 328 -4.96 -12.01 -6.36
N ALA A 329 -5.80 -11.41 -5.51
CA ALA A 329 -5.43 -10.35 -4.57
C ALA A 329 -4.29 -10.76 -3.63
N ALA A 330 -4.41 -11.94 -3.00
CA ALA A 330 -3.38 -12.48 -2.10
C ALA A 330 -2.05 -12.78 -2.82
N ASN A 331 -2.04 -12.84 -4.15
CA ASN A 331 -0.88 -13.12 -4.99
C ASN A 331 -0.37 -11.88 -5.75
N GLY A 332 -0.69 -10.67 -5.27
CA GLY A 332 -0.13 -9.42 -5.76
C GLY A 332 -0.91 -8.76 -6.90
N MET A 333 -2.08 -9.28 -7.26
CA MET A 333 -2.98 -8.60 -8.20
C MET A 333 -3.82 -7.53 -7.50
N GLN A 334 -4.13 -6.46 -8.22
CA GLN A 334 -4.87 -5.31 -7.71
C GLN A 334 -6.33 -5.38 -8.13
N MET A 335 -7.22 -4.82 -7.32
CA MET A 335 -8.67 -4.86 -7.55
C MET A 335 -9.25 -3.44 -7.58
N GLY A 336 -10.15 -3.21 -8.52
CA GLY A 336 -10.85 -1.94 -8.71
C GLY A 336 -12.34 -2.15 -8.92
N SER A 337 -13.10 -1.08 -8.77
CA SER A 337 -14.55 -1.09 -8.95
C SER A 337 -14.96 -0.86 -10.39
N HIS A 338 -15.96 -1.61 -10.85
CA HIS A 338 -16.60 -1.44 -12.16
C HIS A 338 -18.13 -1.33 -12.05
N THR A 339 -18.63 -0.71 -10.97
CA THR A 339 -20.05 -0.63 -10.58
C THR A 339 -20.67 -1.98 -10.19
N ILE A 340 -21.95 -1.99 -9.78
CA ILE A 340 -22.64 -3.23 -9.41
C ILE A 340 -23.08 -3.96 -10.67
N ASP A 341 -23.74 -3.25 -11.60
CA ASP A 341 -24.45 -3.86 -12.73
C ASP A 341 -23.84 -3.52 -14.11
N HIS A 342 -22.73 -2.77 -14.14
CA HIS A 342 -22.08 -2.27 -15.36
C HIS A 342 -22.93 -1.21 -16.11
N HIS A 343 -23.71 -0.42 -15.37
CA HIS A 343 -24.42 0.72 -15.93
C HIS A 343 -23.48 1.92 -16.13
N PRO A 344 -23.58 2.66 -17.25
CA PRO A 344 -22.84 3.91 -17.42
C PRO A 344 -23.18 4.88 -16.29
N ILE A 345 -22.22 5.13 -15.39
CA ILE A 345 -22.51 5.82 -14.13
C ILE A 345 -23.05 7.24 -14.34
N GLY A 346 -22.62 7.88 -15.43
CA GLY A 346 -23.13 9.16 -15.86
C GLY A 346 -24.62 9.18 -16.23
N ASP A 347 -25.11 8.10 -16.85
CA ASP A 347 -26.53 7.95 -17.20
C ASP A 347 -27.38 7.62 -15.97
N VAL A 348 -26.80 6.87 -15.02
CA VAL A 348 -27.42 6.65 -13.70
C VAL A 348 -27.54 7.98 -12.96
N TRP A 349 -26.46 8.78 -12.93
CA TRP A 349 -26.42 10.06 -12.23
C TRP A 349 -27.43 11.06 -12.79
N GLN A 350 -27.54 11.17 -14.12
CA GLN A 350 -28.52 12.05 -14.77
C GLN A 350 -29.97 11.70 -14.42
N ARG A 351 -30.27 10.42 -14.19
CA ARG A 351 -31.60 9.96 -13.75
C ARG A 351 -31.80 10.15 -12.25
N SER A 352 -30.78 9.84 -11.46
CA SER A 352 -30.81 9.88 -10.00
C SER A 352 -29.39 9.94 -9.42
N PRO A 353 -28.94 11.11 -8.93
CA PRO A 353 -27.64 11.24 -8.28
C PRO A 353 -27.48 10.34 -7.05
N SER A 354 -28.55 10.09 -6.29
CA SER A 354 -28.51 9.16 -5.15
C SER A 354 -28.33 7.71 -5.59
N THR A 355 -28.96 7.29 -6.69
CA THR A 355 -28.76 5.94 -7.23
C THR A 355 -27.33 5.76 -7.75
N ALA A 356 -26.76 6.77 -8.42
CA ALA A 356 -25.36 6.71 -8.82
C ALA A 356 -24.42 6.65 -7.60
N ARG A 357 -24.77 7.34 -6.52
CA ARG A 357 -24.04 7.24 -5.26
C ARG A 357 -24.08 5.82 -4.70
N ASP A 358 -25.27 5.22 -4.64
CA ASP A 358 -25.47 3.87 -4.11
C ASP A 358 -24.70 2.82 -4.95
N GLU A 359 -24.72 2.94 -6.28
CA GLU A 359 -23.93 2.11 -7.19
C GLU A 359 -22.43 2.15 -6.87
N LEU A 360 -21.90 3.35 -6.65
CA LEU A 360 -20.49 3.57 -6.36
C LEU A 360 -20.09 3.10 -4.96
N GLU A 361 -20.90 3.41 -3.94
CA GLU A 361 -20.61 3.05 -2.55
C GLU A 361 -20.73 1.54 -2.32
N ARG A 362 -21.80 0.91 -2.83
CA ARG A 362 -22.02 -0.53 -2.62
C ARG A 362 -21.02 -1.38 -3.37
N SER A 363 -20.71 -1.04 -4.63
CA SER A 363 -19.67 -1.76 -5.39
C SER A 363 -18.31 -1.70 -4.68
N ARG A 364 -17.94 -0.54 -4.12
CA ARG A 364 -16.75 -0.40 -3.28
C ARG A 364 -16.84 -1.29 -2.03
N GLN A 365 -17.94 -1.19 -1.28
CA GLN A 365 -18.14 -1.92 -0.02
C GLN A 365 -18.17 -3.44 -0.21
N ASP A 366 -18.76 -3.94 -1.30
CA ASP A 366 -18.76 -5.37 -1.64
C ASP A 366 -17.33 -5.87 -1.81
N LEU A 367 -16.52 -5.14 -2.60
CA LEU A 367 -15.11 -5.48 -2.81
C LEU A 367 -14.31 -5.43 -1.50
N GLU A 368 -14.44 -4.35 -0.72
CA GLU A 368 -13.73 -4.22 0.56
C GLU A 368 -14.15 -5.30 1.57
N GLY A 369 -15.44 -5.65 1.59
CA GLY A 369 -16.00 -6.68 2.47
C GLY A 369 -15.49 -8.08 2.14
N HIS A 370 -15.35 -8.41 0.85
CA HIS A 370 -14.87 -9.72 0.39
C HIS A 370 -13.34 -9.84 0.33
N LEU A 371 -12.63 -8.75 0.01
CA LEU A 371 -11.19 -8.77 -0.24
C LEU A 371 -10.35 -8.26 0.94
N HIS A 372 -10.99 -7.61 1.93
CA HIS A 372 -10.32 -7.05 3.11
C HIS A 372 -9.18 -6.07 2.79
N MET A 373 -9.36 -5.30 1.72
CA MET A 373 -8.47 -4.22 1.28
C MET A 373 -9.29 -2.99 0.95
N VAL A 374 -8.67 -1.81 0.97
CA VAL A 374 -9.33 -0.55 0.60
C VAL A 374 -9.39 -0.42 -0.91
N ILE A 375 -10.54 0.00 -1.45
CA ILE A 375 -10.74 0.14 -2.90
C ILE A 375 -10.83 1.62 -3.26
N GLN A 376 -9.84 2.11 -4.01
CA GLN A 376 -9.76 3.53 -4.40
C GLN A 376 -9.69 3.75 -5.92
N GLN A 377 -9.69 2.69 -6.71
CA GLN A 377 -9.63 2.76 -8.18
C GLN A 377 -10.96 2.38 -8.81
N PHE A 378 -11.36 3.14 -9.82
CA PHE A 378 -12.60 2.95 -10.56
C PHE A 378 -12.34 2.86 -12.07
N CYS A 379 -13.16 2.09 -12.78
CA CYS A 379 -13.22 2.11 -14.23
C CYS A 379 -14.65 2.44 -14.66
N TYR A 380 -14.82 3.43 -15.54
CA TYR A 380 -16.16 3.79 -16.03
C TYR A 380 -16.70 2.69 -16.95
N PRO A 381 -17.88 2.10 -16.67
CA PRO A 381 -18.56 1.23 -17.64
C PRO A 381 -18.80 1.95 -18.95
N SER A 382 -18.48 1.30 -20.06
CA SER A 382 -18.51 1.89 -21.41
C SER A 382 -17.61 3.13 -21.61
N GLY A 383 -16.73 3.41 -20.65
CA GLY A 383 -15.56 4.24 -20.92
C GLY A 383 -15.69 5.74 -20.78
N ASP A 384 -16.82 6.26 -20.31
CA ASP A 384 -17.05 7.71 -20.21
C ASP A 384 -17.70 8.07 -18.87
N PRO A 385 -17.24 9.12 -18.16
CA PRO A 385 -17.97 9.68 -17.02
C PRO A 385 -19.39 10.12 -17.37
N LEU A 386 -19.67 10.48 -18.64
CA LEU A 386 -21.03 10.69 -19.16
C LEU A 386 -21.15 10.09 -20.55
N ASN A 387 -22.04 9.12 -20.72
CA ASN A 387 -22.36 8.61 -22.05
C ASN A 387 -23.00 9.75 -22.87
N LYS A 388 -22.45 10.02 -24.06
CA LYS A 388 -22.97 11.04 -24.95
C LYS A 388 -24.26 10.55 -25.60
N ASN A 389 -25.36 10.55 -24.86
CA ASN A 389 -26.67 10.58 -25.48
C ASN A 389 -26.70 11.83 -26.38
N PRO A 390 -26.80 11.68 -27.71
CA PRO A 390 -26.74 12.83 -28.62
C PRO A 390 -27.90 13.81 -28.43
N ASN A 391 -28.94 13.39 -27.69
CA ASN A 391 -30.11 14.21 -27.37
C ASN A 391 -29.98 14.97 -26.03
N LEU A 392 -28.86 14.85 -25.31
CA LEU A 392 -28.62 15.54 -24.04
C LEU A 392 -27.41 16.47 -24.14
N THR A 393 -27.62 17.76 -23.83
CA THR A 393 -26.53 18.73 -23.72
C THR A 393 -25.71 18.42 -22.47
N ILE A 394 -24.59 17.72 -22.65
CA ILE A 394 -23.64 17.47 -21.58
C ILE A 394 -22.84 18.74 -21.30
N THR A 395 -22.92 19.22 -20.06
CA THR A 395 -22.14 20.36 -19.58
C THR A 395 -20.93 19.89 -18.80
N GLN A 396 -19.86 20.70 -18.77
CA GLN A 396 -18.71 20.41 -17.90
C GLN A 396 -19.08 20.34 -16.41
N ILE A 397 -20.17 21.00 -16.02
CA ILE A 397 -20.71 20.94 -14.66
C ILE A 397 -21.18 19.52 -14.32
N GLN A 398 -21.83 18.82 -15.25
CA GLN A 398 -22.29 17.44 -15.03
C GLN A 398 -21.12 16.46 -14.96
N ILE A 399 -20.09 16.63 -15.80
CA ILE A 399 -18.87 15.81 -15.75
C ILE A 399 -18.21 15.99 -14.38
N ALA A 400 -18.05 17.24 -13.95
CA ALA A 400 -17.50 17.56 -12.64
C ALA A 400 -18.34 16.96 -11.50
N ALA A 401 -19.67 16.94 -11.62
CA ALA A 401 -20.54 16.35 -10.60
C ALA A 401 -20.36 14.82 -10.45
N VAL A 402 -20.18 14.09 -11.56
CA VAL A 402 -19.88 12.64 -11.52
C VAL A 402 -18.51 12.39 -10.90
N MET A 403 -17.50 13.20 -11.23
CA MET A 403 -16.16 13.08 -10.64
C MET A 403 -16.16 13.41 -9.15
N SER A 404 -16.87 14.46 -8.75
CA SER A 404 -17.10 14.77 -7.33
C SER A 404 -17.78 13.61 -6.62
N LEU A 405 -18.71 12.91 -7.29
CA LEU A 405 -19.37 11.75 -6.71
C LEU A 405 -18.37 10.59 -6.44
N LEU A 406 -17.48 10.29 -7.38
CA LEU A 406 -16.39 9.32 -7.17
C LEU A 406 -15.53 9.71 -5.97
N GLN A 407 -15.16 10.99 -5.89
CA GLN A 407 -14.34 11.51 -4.80
C GLN A 407 -15.02 11.33 -3.42
N ILE A 408 -16.28 11.75 -3.28
CA ILE A 408 -16.97 11.67 -1.97
C ILE A 408 -17.32 10.23 -1.58
N THR A 409 -17.36 9.31 -2.53
CA THR A 409 -17.62 7.88 -2.29
C THR A 409 -16.34 7.07 -2.00
N GLY A 410 -15.17 7.72 -1.99
CA GLY A 410 -13.91 7.17 -1.50
C GLY A 410 -12.91 6.78 -2.59
N TYR A 411 -13.25 6.98 -3.87
CA TYR A 411 -12.30 6.76 -4.97
C TYR A 411 -11.27 7.89 -5.05
N VAL A 412 -10.06 7.54 -5.47
CA VAL A 412 -8.95 8.45 -5.70
C VAL A 412 -8.66 8.60 -7.18
N GLY A 413 -8.85 7.52 -7.95
CA GLY A 413 -8.57 7.49 -9.37
C GLY A 413 -9.69 6.83 -10.17
N ALA A 414 -9.84 7.27 -11.42
CA ALA A 414 -10.68 6.58 -12.38
C ALA A 414 -10.05 6.55 -13.78
N VAL A 415 -10.13 5.39 -14.42
CA VAL A 415 -9.72 5.19 -15.82
C VAL A 415 -10.93 5.28 -16.74
N ASN A 416 -10.73 5.86 -17.92
CA ASN A 416 -11.72 5.90 -18.98
C ASN A 416 -11.32 4.96 -20.13
N ASP A 417 -12.25 4.72 -21.04
CA ASP A 417 -11.92 4.12 -22.33
C ASP A 417 -11.30 5.22 -23.20
N PRO A 418 -10.10 5.00 -23.73
CA PRO A 418 -9.40 6.03 -24.46
C PRO A 418 -10.11 6.28 -25.80
N ARG A 419 -10.79 7.42 -25.90
CA ARG A 419 -11.13 8.01 -27.21
C ARG A 419 -9.86 8.35 -27.99
N VAL A 420 -8.80 8.68 -27.27
CA VAL A 420 -7.43 8.92 -27.76
C VAL A 420 -6.50 8.27 -26.75
N ASP A 421 -5.69 7.32 -27.23
CA ASP A 421 -4.71 6.63 -26.41
C ASP A 421 -3.60 7.60 -25.96
N SER A 422 -3.15 7.44 -24.71
CA SER A 422 -2.06 8.24 -24.15
C SER A 422 -1.40 7.49 -22.99
N SER A 423 -0.08 7.63 -22.88
CA SER A 423 0.71 7.19 -21.73
C SER A 423 0.97 8.33 -20.73
N SER A 424 0.54 9.56 -21.01
CA SER A 424 0.71 10.70 -20.10
C SER A 424 -0.41 10.75 -19.07
N GLN A 425 -0.05 10.60 -17.80
CA GLN A 425 -0.96 10.70 -16.65
C GLN A 425 -0.76 12.04 -15.94
N ASP A 426 -1.85 12.68 -15.53
CA ASP A 426 -1.86 14.05 -15.02
C ASP A 426 -2.54 14.10 -13.64
N SER A 427 -1.78 14.53 -12.63
CA SER A 427 -2.27 14.62 -11.24
C SER A 427 -3.47 15.56 -11.07
N SER A 428 -3.68 16.49 -12.00
CA SER A 428 -4.84 17.41 -12.01
C SER A 428 -6.12 16.78 -12.57
N LYS A 429 -6.04 15.58 -13.16
CA LYS A 429 -7.18 14.85 -13.76
C LYS A 429 -7.24 13.40 -13.28
N PRO A 430 -7.27 13.15 -11.96
CA PRO A 430 -7.15 11.79 -11.42
C PRO A 430 -8.34 10.88 -11.77
N TYR A 431 -9.48 11.46 -12.14
CA TYR A 431 -10.68 10.73 -12.55
C TYR A 431 -10.83 10.59 -14.08
N ILE A 432 -9.78 10.91 -14.84
CA ILE A 432 -9.70 10.71 -16.30
C ILE A 432 -8.28 10.21 -16.65
N MET A 433 -7.87 9.12 -16.02
CA MET A 433 -6.57 8.50 -16.29
C MET A 433 -6.60 7.83 -17.65
N HIS A 434 -5.63 8.18 -18.49
CA HIS A 434 -5.58 7.73 -19.88
C HIS A 434 -5.12 6.28 -19.97
N ARG A 435 -5.79 5.51 -20.82
CA ARG A 435 -5.41 4.14 -21.16
C ARG A 435 -4.98 4.04 -22.62
N ILE A 436 -4.50 2.86 -22.98
CA ILE A 436 -4.21 2.44 -24.34
C ILE A 436 -5.03 1.18 -24.59
N ARG A 437 -5.94 1.23 -25.56
CA ARG A 437 -6.76 0.06 -25.90
C ARG A 437 -5.89 -1.01 -26.58
N VAL A 438 -5.99 -2.25 -26.11
CA VAL A 438 -5.43 -3.40 -26.83
C VAL A 438 -6.52 -4.07 -27.64
N ILE A 439 -6.37 -4.12 -28.96
CA ILE A 439 -7.39 -4.63 -29.87
C ILE A 439 -7.18 -6.14 -30.04
N GLY A 440 -8.08 -6.94 -29.46
CA GLY A 440 -8.02 -8.40 -29.38
C GLY A 440 -8.11 -9.21 -30.69
N SER A 441 -7.53 -8.75 -31.78
CA SER A 441 -7.44 -9.54 -33.03
C SER A 441 -6.14 -9.31 -33.78
N GLU A 442 -5.16 -8.67 -33.14
CA GLU A 442 -3.88 -8.35 -33.74
C GLU A 442 -2.84 -9.47 -33.61
N THR A 443 -1.89 -9.49 -34.55
CA THR A 443 -0.65 -10.25 -34.41
C THR A 443 0.33 -9.51 -33.51
N ILE A 444 1.29 -10.22 -32.90
CA ILE A 444 2.33 -9.57 -32.09
C ILE A 444 3.10 -8.47 -32.85
N GLU A 445 3.28 -8.60 -34.16
CA GLU A 445 3.97 -7.59 -34.97
C GLU A 445 3.15 -6.32 -35.19
N ASN A 446 1.82 -6.43 -35.22
CA ASN A 446 0.95 -5.25 -35.25
C ASN A 446 0.91 -4.59 -33.86
N PHE A 447 0.77 -5.39 -32.81
CA PHE A 447 0.82 -4.89 -31.42
C PHE A 447 2.07 -4.07 -31.15
N LYS A 448 3.26 -4.56 -31.54
CA LYS A 448 4.52 -3.82 -31.38
C LYS A 448 4.50 -2.46 -32.09
N LYS A 449 3.91 -2.40 -33.30
CA LYS A 449 3.80 -1.13 -34.07
C LYS A 449 2.84 -0.16 -33.39
N GLU A 450 1.71 -0.66 -32.89
CA GLU A 450 0.74 0.15 -32.14
C GLU A 450 1.35 0.69 -30.85
N MET A 451 2.07 -0.15 -30.11
CA MET A 451 2.71 0.26 -28.85
C MET A 451 3.90 1.20 -29.04
N ALA A 452 4.57 1.22 -30.20
CA ALA A 452 5.78 2.00 -30.44
C ALA A 452 5.62 3.52 -30.18
N ALA A 453 4.39 4.05 -30.23
CA ALA A 453 4.11 5.46 -29.92
C ALA A 453 4.04 5.74 -28.40
N PHE A 454 3.83 4.71 -27.59
CA PHE A 454 3.58 4.81 -26.15
C PHE A 454 4.69 4.20 -25.30
N VAL A 455 5.49 3.34 -25.91
CA VAL A 455 6.59 2.62 -25.25
C VAL A 455 7.91 2.96 -25.91
N SER A 456 8.90 3.34 -25.10
CA SER A 456 10.20 3.86 -25.55
C SER A 456 11.33 3.21 -24.80
#